data_AF-A0A365YE50-F1
#
_entry.id   AF-A0A365YE50-F1
#
_cell.length_a   1.000
_cell.length_b   1.000
_cell.length_c   1.000
_cell.angle_alpha   90.00
_cell.angle_beta   90.00
_cell.angle_gamma   90.00
#
_symmetry.space_group_name_H-M   'P 1'
#
loop_
_entity.id
_entity.type
_entity.pdbx_description
1 polymer ?
#
loop_
_entity_poly.entity_id
_entity_poly.type
_entity_poly.pdbx_seq_one_letter_code
_entity_poly.pdbx_strand_id
1 'polypeptide(L)'
;MTSQFGSFAIAALVIYVILRNLASKEGGDRLALARRHAFWCALIGFFASTSADWFSTLAAVPYYDESPLRIPEAIGVAATPALWVAFIYIAGQFTWPHKLRPKRTASLQPRTLSGLVPKSLVGIMAATFAAGMLAIYSVRDVTGFAPTPEVIEDDGDGYYMTADAQDGLRSAAEVLPYLALSLVLLLVAAFAATILILRRKPLDGISEHDNRLLRITWLNRLYRTVTVLLAGLAGEALHFKARWISDDADKSMGGEGIEYWERMNDLAGRWDQTANYIALAITVVMFFWRPPVNFESLRPAVSSAFNRLREQLFAVQYLSAMAAILLVAVGWPMLPSSETQEMPTAERATAILALLAGATLFYLLVNAAYLAYMAIKTRAAARMPKPAARLPLWTYVVAGLLMAAGLYFLLFPPLDLLWGFVAPNRWIIAGLAAALLAAHAGFVLLVRSVAIPWQVGAEVEIWYRQVLEIRSLRVVAGAFVAMPMMGYQLFAEFSLFGLLVFCAPAVLALPRPQGSMRPETSDAGRR
;
A
#
# COMPACT_ATOMS: atom_id res chain seq x y z
N MET A 1 1.53 -13.74 15.62
CA MET A 1 1.76 -12.37 15.09
C MET A 1 0.72 -12.02 14.03
N THR A 2 -0.53 -11.72 14.40
CA THR A 2 -1.65 -11.58 13.44
C THR A 2 -2.49 -10.33 13.72
N SER A 3 -1.99 -9.15 13.32
CA SER A 3 -2.84 -7.96 13.20
C SER A 3 -2.27 -6.85 12.30
N GLN A 4 -1.02 -6.95 11.84
CA GLN A 4 -0.33 -5.85 11.18
C GLN A 4 -0.96 -5.39 9.85
N PHE A 5 -1.89 -6.13 9.24
CA PHE A 5 -2.25 -5.91 7.83
C PHE A 5 -3.70 -5.57 7.53
N GLY A 6 -4.64 -5.74 8.48
CA GLY A 6 -5.95 -5.07 8.41
C GLY A 6 -5.83 -3.54 8.43
N SER A 7 -4.67 -3.05 8.89
CA SER A 7 -4.25 -1.67 8.96
C SER A 7 -4.25 -0.94 7.61
N PHE A 8 -3.68 -1.52 6.54
CA PHE A 8 -3.56 -0.85 5.24
C PHE A 8 -4.91 -0.65 4.55
N ALA A 9 -5.80 -1.63 4.68
CA ALA A 9 -7.18 -1.54 4.18
C ALA A 9 -7.96 -0.43 4.91
N ILE A 10 -7.85 -0.39 6.24
CA ILE A 10 -8.48 0.63 7.08
C ILE A 10 -7.89 2.01 6.77
N ALA A 11 -6.57 2.13 6.64
CA ALA A 11 -5.90 3.38 6.29
C ALA A 11 -6.34 3.87 4.90
N ALA A 12 -6.40 2.99 3.91
CA ALA A 12 -6.87 3.33 2.57
C ALA A 12 -8.35 3.75 2.56
N LEU A 13 -9.20 3.09 3.36
CA LEU A 13 -10.60 3.45 3.56
C LEU A 13 -10.75 4.83 4.23
N VAL A 14 -9.98 5.09 5.29
CA VAL A 14 -9.96 6.38 5.99
C VAL A 14 -9.52 7.50 5.04
N ILE A 15 -8.41 7.30 4.31
CA ILE A 15 -7.91 8.23 3.30
C ILE A 15 -8.99 8.47 2.22
N TYR A 16 -9.67 7.43 1.76
CA TYR A 16 -10.74 7.56 0.79
C TYR A 16 -11.93 8.38 1.30
N VAL A 17 -12.40 8.13 2.52
CA VAL A 17 -13.50 8.89 3.13
C VAL A 17 -13.10 10.37 3.28
N ILE A 18 -11.86 10.64 3.69
CA ILE A 18 -11.31 12.01 3.80
C ILE A 18 -11.26 12.67 2.41
N LEU A 19 -10.64 12.03 1.42
CA LEU A 19 -10.52 12.56 0.06
C LEU A 19 -11.88 12.79 -0.59
N ARG A 20 -12.84 11.91 -0.34
CA ARG A 20 -14.21 11.99 -0.84
C ARG A 20 -14.95 13.21 -0.27
N ASN A 21 -14.92 13.40 1.05
CA ASN A 21 -15.57 14.53 1.71
C ASN A 21 -14.96 15.88 1.30
N LEU A 22 -13.67 15.87 0.92
CA LEU A 22 -12.97 17.03 0.38
C LEU A 22 -13.28 17.27 -1.11
N ALA A 23 -13.42 16.21 -1.91
CA ALA A 23 -13.69 16.30 -3.35
C ALA A 23 -15.16 16.59 -3.67
N SER A 24 -16.11 16.21 -2.81
CA SER A 24 -17.55 16.46 -3.01
C SER A 24 -17.95 17.93 -2.92
N LYS A 25 -17.04 18.81 -2.50
CA LYS A 25 -17.28 20.26 -2.39
C LYS A 25 -17.05 21.03 -3.70
N GLU A 26 -16.45 20.42 -4.72
CA GLU A 26 -16.14 21.10 -5.99
C GLU A 26 -17.10 20.65 -7.10
N GLY A 27 -17.76 21.62 -7.77
CA GLY A 27 -18.69 21.39 -8.90
C GLY A 27 -18.00 20.92 -10.18
N GLY A 28 -17.16 19.89 -10.09
CA GLY A 28 -16.35 19.37 -11.19
C GLY A 28 -17.11 18.47 -12.18
N ASP A 29 -16.45 18.18 -13.30
CA ASP A 29 -16.93 17.26 -14.33
C ASP A 29 -17.34 15.89 -13.74
N ARG A 30 -18.61 15.54 -13.99
CA ARG A 30 -19.30 14.36 -13.41
C ARG A 30 -18.62 13.06 -13.82
N LEU A 31 -18.13 13.00 -15.05
CA LEU A 31 -17.43 11.83 -15.58
C LEU A 31 -16.08 11.64 -14.88
N ALA A 32 -15.35 12.73 -14.67
CA ALA A 32 -14.06 12.71 -13.97
C ALA A 32 -14.22 12.27 -12.50
N LEU A 33 -15.26 12.74 -11.79
CA LEU A 33 -15.54 12.33 -10.42
C LEU A 33 -15.88 10.83 -10.33
N ALA A 34 -16.72 10.31 -11.22
CA ALA A 34 -17.08 8.90 -11.26
C ALA A 34 -15.86 8.00 -11.52
N ARG A 35 -14.96 8.40 -12.43
CA ARG A 35 -13.73 7.66 -12.73
C ARG A 35 -12.75 7.63 -11.55
N ARG A 36 -12.62 8.74 -10.82
CA ARG A 36 -11.78 8.85 -9.61
C ARG A 36 -12.32 7.98 -8.48
N HIS A 37 -13.62 8.06 -8.21
CA HIS A 37 -14.28 7.23 -7.20
C HIS A 37 -14.07 5.73 -7.46
N ALA A 38 -14.38 5.28 -8.68
CA ALA A 38 -14.20 3.88 -9.06
C ALA A 38 -12.74 3.43 -9.06
N PHE A 39 -11.79 4.36 -9.22
CA PHE A 39 -10.36 4.05 -9.12
C PHE A 39 -9.97 3.79 -7.66
N TRP A 40 -10.37 4.67 -6.74
CA TRP A 40 -10.07 4.50 -5.32
C TRP A 40 -10.74 3.27 -4.72
N CYS A 41 -12.00 2.99 -5.06
CA CYS A 41 -12.64 1.72 -4.65
C CYS A 41 -11.81 0.52 -5.12
N ALA A 42 -11.42 0.46 -6.40
CA ALA A 42 -10.63 -0.67 -6.90
C ALA A 42 -9.26 -0.79 -6.20
N LEU A 43 -8.60 0.34 -5.91
CA LEU A 43 -7.30 0.36 -5.24
C LEU A 43 -7.38 -0.12 -3.79
N ILE A 44 -8.39 0.33 -3.02
CA ILE A 44 -8.65 -0.17 -1.66
C ILE A 44 -9.01 -1.66 -1.72
N GLY A 45 -9.79 -2.04 -2.74
CA GLY A 45 -10.16 -3.43 -3.08
C GLY A 45 -8.95 -4.34 -3.16
N PHE A 46 -8.00 -3.91 -3.99
CA PHE A 46 -6.74 -4.60 -4.19
C PHE A 46 -5.97 -4.73 -2.87
N PHE A 47 -5.65 -3.62 -2.21
CA PHE A 47 -4.83 -3.65 -0.99
C PHE A 47 -5.46 -4.46 0.14
N ALA A 48 -6.78 -4.34 0.35
CA ALA A 48 -7.48 -5.10 1.38
C ALA A 48 -7.51 -6.61 1.12
N SER A 49 -7.50 -7.00 -0.16
CA SER A 49 -7.55 -8.41 -0.56
C SER A 49 -6.16 -9.05 -0.60
N THR A 50 -5.10 -8.27 -0.86
CA THR A 50 -3.70 -8.74 -0.86
C THR A 50 -3.03 -8.64 0.51
N SER A 51 -3.63 -7.94 1.48
CA SER A 51 -3.01 -7.70 2.79
C SER A 51 -3.14 -8.87 3.77
N ALA A 52 -3.86 -9.94 3.45
CA ALA A 52 -4.05 -11.04 4.38
C ALA A 52 -3.09 -12.20 4.07
N ASP A 53 -2.05 -12.40 4.88
CA ASP A 53 -1.20 -13.61 4.87
C ASP A 53 -1.91 -14.78 5.58
N TRP A 54 -3.14 -15.00 5.13
CA TRP A 54 -4.11 -15.84 5.81
C TRP A 54 -3.76 -17.32 5.63
N PHE A 55 -3.17 -17.67 4.48
CA PHE A 55 -2.87 -19.04 4.13
C PHE A 55 -1.62 -19.55 4.84
N SER A 56 -0.54 -18.76 4.91
CA SER A 56 0.65 -19.11 5.71
C SER A 56 0.29 -19.33 7.19
N THR A 57 -0.54 -18.45 7.75
CA THR A 57 -1.04 -18.59 9.13
C THR A 57 -1.89 -19.86 9.32
N LEU A 58 -2.69 -20.22 8.31
CA LEU A 58 -3.54 -21.42 8.35
C LEU A 58 -2.73 -22.71 8.12
N ALA A 59 -1.63 -22.64 7.38
CA ALA A 59 -0.73 -23.74 7.11
C ALA A 59 0.22 -24.06 8.27
N ALA A 60 0.62 -23.06 9.05
CA ALA A 60 1.48 -23.25 10.21
C ALA A 60 0.73 -23.90 11.40
N VAL A 61 1.45 -24.71 12.16
CA VAL A 61 1.05 -25.18 13.50
C VAL A 61 1.98 -24.50 14.51
N PRO A 62 1.51 -23.56 15.34
CA PRO A 62 2.38 -22.87 16.28
C PRO A 62 3.07 -23.85 17.24
N TYR A 63 4.35 -23.63 17.56
CA TYR A 63 5.09 -24.55 18.44
C TYR A 63 4.49 -24.72 19.84
N TYR A 64 3.72 -23.72 20.30
CA TYR A 64 3.08 -23.68 21.61
C TYR A 64 1.61 -24.14 21.59
N ASP A 65 1.07 -24.50 20.42
CA ASP A 65 -0.34 -24.86 20.26
C ASP A 65 -0.53 -25.96 19.20
N GLU A 66 -0.69 -27.20 19.67
CA GLU A 66 -1.03 -28.36 18.83
C GLU A 66 -2.53 -28.47 18.53
N SER A 67 -3.32 -27.45 18.83
CA SER A 67 -4.77 -27.52 18.65
C SER A 67 -5.17 -27.80 17.19
N PRO A 68 -6.17 -28.69 16.97
CA PRO A 68 -6.66 -28.98 15.64
C PRO A 68 -7.26 -27.72 14.99
N LEU A 69 -7.19 -27.65 13.66
CA LEU A 69 -7.71 -26.52 12.90
C LEU A 69 -9.22 -26.33 13.18
N ARG A 70 -9.57 -25.17 13.73
CA ARG A 70 -10.97 -24.81 14.00
C ARG A 70 -11.68 -24.46 12.70
N ILE A 71 -12.50 -25.38 12.19
CA ILE A 71 -13.18 -25.28 10.89
C ILE A 71 -13.89 -23.92 10.68
N PRO A 72 -14.65 -23.36 11.65
CA PRO A 72 -15.33 -22.08 11.43
C PRO A 72 -14.36 -20.91 11.21
N GLU A 73 -13.24 -20.91 11.92
CA GLU A 73 -12.20 -19.88 11.79
C GLU A 73 -11.49 -20.03 10.44
N ALA A 74 -11.15 -21.26 10.05
CA ALA A 74 -10.55 -21.58 8.76
C ALA A 74 -11.42 -21.11 7.57
N ILE A 75 -12.73 -21.34 7.64
CA ILE A 75 -13.69 -20.86 6.62
C ILE A 75 -13.72 -19.33 6.59
N GLY A 76 -13.82 -18.68 7.75
CA GLY A 76 -13.87 -17.21 7.84
C GLY A 76 -12.61 -16.57 7.25
N VAL A 77 -11.46 -17.13 7.60
CA VAL A 77 -10.14 -16.69 7.14
C VAL A 77 -10.00 -16.89 5.63
N ALA A 78 -10.35 -18.06 5.08
CA ALA A 78 -10.31 -18.35 3.66
C ALA A 78 -11.27 -17.49 2.81
N ALA A 79 -12.40 -17.06 3.40
CA ALA A 79 -13.36 -16.18 2.74
C ALA A 79 -12.89 -14.72 2.63
N THR A 80 -11.87 -14.32 3.41
CA THR A 80 -11.43 -12.93 3.56
C THR A 80 -11.17 -12.21 2.23
N PRO A 81 -10.39 -12.77 1.26
CA PRO A 81 -10.13 -12.09 -0.01
C PRO A 81 -11.41 -11.83 -0.80
N ALA A 82 -12.32 -12.82 -0.85
CA ALA A 82 -13.60 -12.71 -1.54
C ALA A 82 -14.54 -11.70 -0.88
N LEU A 83 -14.59 -11.69 0.46
CA LEU A 83 -15.39 -10.74 1.23
C LEU A 83 -14.93 -9.30 0.99
N TRP A 84 -13.63 -9.04 0.93
CA TRP A 84 -13.10 -7.71 0.62
C TRP A 84 -13.46 -7.25 -0.79
N VAL A 85 -13.27 -8.10 -1.80
CA VAL A 85 -13.68 -7.79 -3.18
C VAL A 85 -15.18 -7.50 -3.25
N ALA A 86 -16.01 -8.36 -2.66
CA ALA A 86 -17.45 -8.17 -2.62
C ALA A 86 -17.81 -6.86 -1.91
N PHE A 87 -17.35 -6.67 -0.68
CA PHE A 87 -17.62 -5.49 0.13
C PHE A 87 -17.27 -4.20 -0.61
N ILE A 88 -16.11 -4.13 -1.24
CA ILE A 88 -15.61 -2.88 -1.83
C ILE A 88 -16.32 -2.54 -3.14
N TYR A 89 -16.60 -3.55 -3.99
CA TYR A 89 -17.36 -3.32 -5.20
C TYR A 89 -18.84 -3.05 -4.91
N ILE A 90 -19.43 -3.70 -3.90
CA ILE A 90 -20.81 -3.44 -3.44
C ILE A 90 -20.89 -2.05 -2.81
N ALA A 91 -20.07 -1.76 -1.79
CA ALA A 91 -20.03 -0.46 -1.13
C ALA A 91 -19.72 0.66 -2.12
N GLY A 92 -18.85 0.42 -3.10
CA GLY A 92 -18.55 1.36 -4.19
C GLY A 92 -19.76 1.69 -5.08
N GLN A 93 -20.75 0.80 -5.18
CA GLN A 93 -22.02 1.12 -5.86
C GLN A 93 -22.94 1.99 -5.01
N PHE A 94 -23.07 1.67 -3.72
CA PHE A 94 -23.99 2.35 -2.81
C PHE A 94 -23.47 3.71 -2.31
N THR A 95 -22.15 3.86 -2.23
CA THR A 95 -21.53 5.11 -1.84
C THR A 95 -21.47 6.12 -2.99
N TRP A 96 -22.21 6.00 -4.10
CA TRP A 96 -22.15 7.05 -5.12
C TRP A 96 -22.95 8.32 -4.73
N PRO A 97 -22.48 9.57 -4.98
CA PRO A 97 -23.12 10.78 -4.46
C PRO A 97 -24.58 10.99 -4.95
N HIS A 98 -25.50 11.12 -3.99
CA HIS A 98 -26.96 11.18 -4.18
C HIS A 98 -27.51 12.52 -4.71
N LYS A 99 -26.68 13.54 -4.93
CA LYS A 99 -27.15 14.89 -5.33
C LYS A 99 -27.14 15.03 -6.84
N LEU A 100 -28.12 14.44 -7.52
CA LEU A 100 -28.32 14.63 -8.95
C LEU A 100 -29.67 15.28 -9.24
N ARG A 101 -29.65 16.38 -10.01
CA ARG A 101 -30.84 16.91 -10.66
C ARG A 101 -31.08 16.12 -11.96
N PRO A 102 -32.29 15.61 -12.20
CA PRO A 102 -32.59 14.77 -13.36
C PRO A 102 -32.47 15.60 -14.66
N LYS A 103 -31.74 15.07 -15.65
CA LYS A 103 -31.83 15.54 -17.04
C LYS A 103 -32.32 14.36 -17.87
N ARG A 104 -33.57 14.44 -18.34
CA ARG A 104 -34.27 13.36 -19.04
C ARG A 104 -33.66 13.23 -20.45
N THR A 105 -32.85 12.21 -20.68
CA THR A 105 -32.41 11.80 -22.03
C THR A 105 -33.03 10.44 -22.32
N ALA A 106 -34.04 10.42 -23.21
CA ALA A 106 -34.60 9.17 -23.72
C ALA A 106 -33.65 8.58 -24.76
N SER A 107 -33.38 7.29 -24.70
CA SER A 107 -32.65 6.58 -25.76
C SER A 107 -33.38 5.31 -26.18
N LEU A 108 -33.28 5.01 -27.47
CA LEU A 108 -34.05 4.01 -28.22
C LEU A 108 -33.19 2.82 -28.69
N GLN A 109 -31.98 2.61 -28.13
CA GLN A 109 -31.13 1.48 -28.54
C GLN A 109 -31.40 0.21 -27.71
N PRO A 110 -31.46 -0.97 -28.36
CA PRO A 110 -31.63 -2.25 -27.68
C PRO A 110 -30.42 -2.56 -26.79
N ARG A 111 -30.69 -2.86 -25.51
CA ARG A 111 -29.68 -3.13 -24.47
C ARG A 111 -29.11 -4.54 -24.60
N THR A 112 -28.06 -4.74 -25.39
CA THR A 112 -27.32 -6.02 -25.39
C THR A 112 -26.28 -6.04 -24.25
N LEU A 113 -26.60 -6.75 -23.17
CA LEU A 113 -25.74 -6.86 -21.98
C LEU A 113 -24.46 -7.68 -22.22
N SER A 114 -24.47 -8.58 -23.19
CA SER A 114 -23.34 -9.46 -23.53
C SER A 114 -22.17 -8.72 -24.19
N GLY A 115 -22.42 -7.57 -24.83
CA GLY A 115 -21.38 -6.75 -25.46
C GLY A 115 -20.53 -5.93 -24.48
N LEU A 116 -20.88 -5.93 -23.18
CA LEU A 116 -20.20 -5.13 -22.16
C LEU A 116 -19.06 -5.87 -21.45
N VAL A 117 -19.03 -7.21 -21.54
CA VAL A 117 -18.07 -8.05 -20.83
C VAL A 117 -16.81 -8.22 -21.70
N PRO A 118 -15.61 -7.87 -21.20
CA PRO A 118 -14.36 -8.06 -21.93
C PRO A 118 -13.99 -9.57 -22.00
N LYS A 119 -14.42 -10.25 -23.06
CA LYS A 119 -14.25 -11.71 -23.24
C LYS A 119 -12.81 -12.20 -23.09
N SER A 120 -11.83 -11.46 -23.62
CA SER A 120 -10.41 -11.81 -23.49
C SER A 120 -9.94 -11.82 -22.04
N LEU A 121 -10.38 -10.85 -21.24
CA LEU A 121 -10.00 -10.72 -19.84
C LEU A 121 -10.67 -11.79 -18.97
N VAL A 122 -11.92 -12.14 -19.28
CA VAL A 122 -12.61 -13.28 -18.66
C VAL A 122 -11.89 -14.60 -18.99
N GLY A 123 -11.43 -14.76 -20.24
CA GLY A 123 -10.63 -15.91 -20.65
C GLY A 123 -9.32 -16.02 -19.85
N ILE A 124 -8.58 -14.92 -19.68
CA ILE A 124 -7.35 -14.89 -18.88
C ILE A 124 -7.64 -15.19 -17.40
N MET A 125 -8.70 -14.61 -16.85
CA MET A 125 -9.12 -14.88 -15.47
C MET A 125 -9.45 -16.37 -15.27
N ALA A 126 -10.18 -16.98 -16.21
CA ALA A 126 -10.51 -18.41 -16.18
C ALA A 126 -9.26 -19.29 -16.32
N ALA A 127 -8.32 -18.92 -17.21
CA ALA A 127 -7.03 -19.60 -17.34
C ALA A 127 -6.20 -19.50 -16.06
N THR A 128 -6.21 -18.34 -15.39
CA THR A 128 -5.50 -18.14 -14.12
C THR A 128 -6.12 -18.96 -12.99
N PHE A 129 -7.46 -19.05 -12.95
CA PHE A 129 -8.15 -19.95 -12.02
C PHE A 129 -7.80 -21.43 -12.29
N ALA A 130 -7.79 -21.86 -13.55
CA ALA A 130 -7.40 -23.22 -13.91
C ALA A 130 -5.94 -23.52 -13.53
N ALA A 131 -5.03 -22.56 -13.74
CA ALA A 131 -3.65 -22.65 -13.28
C ALA A 131 -3.55 -22.74 -11.74
N GLY A 132 -4.38 -21.99 -11.01
CA GLY A 132 -4.47 -22.11 -9.55
C GLY A 132 -4.96 -23.48 -9.07
N MET A 133 -5.95 -24.06 -9.74
CA MET A 133 -6.39 -25.44 -9.47
C MET A 133 -5.29 -26.46 -9.77
N LEU A 134 -4.50 -26.25 -10.83
CA LEU A 134 -3.34 -27.09 -11.15
C LEU A 134 -2.24 -26.94 -10.08
N ALA A 135 -1.99 -25.73 -9.60
CA ALA A 135 -1.04 -25.48 -8.51
C ALA A 135 -1.47 -26.21 -7.23
N ILE A 136 -2.74 -26.11 -6.83
CA ILE A 136 -3.30 -26.90 -5.71
C ILE A 136 -3.10 -28.39 -5.93
N TYR A 137 -3.36 -28.89 -7.14
CA TYR A 137 -3.16 -30.31 -7.45
C TYR A 137 -1.70 -30.75 -7.33
N SER A 138 -0.74 -29.89 -7.70
CA SER A 138 0.69 -30.20 -7.61
C SER A 138 1.23 -30.32 -6.18
N VAL A 139 0.48 -29.86 -5.17
CA VAL A 139 0.91 -29.87 -3.76
C VAL A 139 0.12 -30.83 -2.88
N ARG A 140 -0.68 -31.70 -3.49
CA ARG A 140 -1.49 -32.72 -2.79
C ARG A 140 -0.67 -33.74 -2.00
N ASP A 141 0.61 -33.85 -2.31
CA ASP A 141 1.57 -34.79 -1.72
C ASP A 141 2.29 -34.20 -0.50
N VAL A 142 2.04 -32.94 -0.14
CA VAL A 142 2.63 -32.31 1.04
C VAL A 142 2.10 -32.98 2.32
N THR A 143 3.02 -33.60 3.04
CA THR A 143 2.76 -34.22 4.36
C THR A 143 2.88 -33.19 5.47
N GLY A 144 2.16 -33.43 6.57
CA GLY A 144 2.23 -32.56 7.74
C GLY A 144 3.45 -32.87 8.61
N PHE A 145 3.96 -31.85 9.26
CA PHE A 145 5.00 -31.90 10.27
C PHE A 145 4.44 -31.43 11.61
N ALA A 146 4.67 -32.22 12.66
CA ALA A 146 4.40 -31.76 14.02
C ALA A 146 5.35 -30.61 14.38
N PRO A 147 4.89 -29.63 15.20
CA PRO A 147 5.79 -28.65 15.79
C PRO A 147 6.83 -29.34 16.65
N THR A 148 8.03 -28.77 16.74
CA THR A 148 9.05 -29.22 17.69
C THR A 148 9.11 -28.21 18.84
N PRO A 149 8.89 -28.65 20.10
CA PRO A 149 9.00 -27.76 21.25
C PRO A 149 10.47 -27.40 21.50
N GLU A 150 10.67 -26.33 22.26
CA GLU A 150 11.98 -25.93 22.75
C GLU A 150 12.59 -27.04 23.62
N VAL A 151 13.84 -27.43 23.33
CA VAL A 151 14.59 -28.38 24.16
C VAL A 151 15.53 -27.57 25.06
N ILE A 152 15.21 -27.55 26.34
CA ILE A 152 16.05 -26.97 27.39
C ILE A 152 16.73 -28.13 28.12
N GLU A 153 18.04 -28.25 27.98
CA GLU A 153 18.83 -29.18 28.79
C GLU A 153 19.32 -28.48 30.07
N ASP A 154 19.13 -29.17 31.20
CA ASP A 154 19.62 -28.77 32.52
C ASP A 154 20.92 -29.55 32.80
N ASP A 155 22.06 -28.87 32.67
CA ASP A 155 23.38 -29.48 32.90
C ASP A 155 23.89 -29.22 34.33
N GLY A 156 23.00 -28.95 35.29
CA GLY A 156 23.35 -28.74 36.70
C GLY A 156 24.04 -27.42 37.04
N ASP A 157 24.73 -26.80 36.07
CA ASP A 157 25.36 -25.46 36.17
C ASP A 157 24.52 -24.34 35.53
N GLY A 158 23.40 -24.67 34.88
CA GLY A 158 22.48 -23.72 34.25
C GLY A 158 21.55 -24.36 33.21
N TYR A 159 20.55 -23.59 32.76
CA TYR A 159 19.70 -23.96 31.62
C TYR A 159 20.36 -23.50 30.32
N TYR A 160 20.63 -24.42 29.40
CA TYR A 160 21.12 -24.10 28.06
C TYR A 160 20.14 -24.65 27.02
N MET A 161 19.77 -23.80 26.07
CA MET A 161 18.81 -24.12 25.01
C MET A 161 19.56 -24.85 23.89
N THR A 162 19.21 -26.11 23.61
CA THR A 162 19.94 -26.96 22.66
C THR A 162 19.24 -27.09 21.31
N ALA A 163 17.94 -26.81 21.25
CA ALA A 163 17.18 -26.70 20.00
C ALA A 163 16.01 -25.71 20.15
N ASP A 164 15.87 -24.83 19.15
CA ASP A 164 14.78 -23.85 19.10
C ASP A 164 13.44 -24.53 18.82
N ALA A 165 12.38 -23.95 19.38
CA ALA A 165 11.04 -24.34 19.01
C ALA A 165 10.77 -23.99 17.54
N GLN A 166 10.29 -24.96 16.76
CA GLN A 166 9.91 -24.75 15.37
C GLN A 166 8.42 -24.99 15.19
N ASP A 167 7.78 -24.05 14.49
CA ASP A 167 6.40 -24.23 14.06
C ASP A 167 6.29 -25.45 13.15
N GLY A 168 5.24 -26.24 13.36
CA GLY A 168 4.89 -27.34 12.48
C GLY A 168 4.22 -26.86 11.20
N LEU A 169 3.95 -27.82 10.32
CA LEU A 169 3.28 -27.60 9.04
C LEU A 169 2.07 -28.53 8.94
N ARG A 170 0.89 -28.00 8.66
CA ARG A 170 -0.30 -28.82 8.45
C ARG A 170 -0.21 -29.60 7.14
N SER A 171 -0.89 -30.75 7.10
CA SER A 171 -0.94 -31.58 5.89
C SER A 171 -1.74 -30.92 4.76
N ALA A 172 -1.43 -31.26 3.51
CA ALA A 172 -2.20 -30.80 2.35
C ALA A 172 -3.71 -31.12 2.47
N ALA A 173 -4.05 -32.28 3.02
CA ALA A 173 -5.43 -32.72 3.19
C ALA A 173 -6.24 -31.77 4.09
N GLU A 174 -5.60 -31.15 5.07
CA GLU A 174 -6.23 -30.20 5.98
C GLU A 174 -6.39 -28.81 5.34
N VAL A 175 -5.38 -28.32 4.62
CA VAL A 175 -5.34 -26.90 4.23
C VAL A 175 -5.83 -26.60 2.81
N LEU A 176 -5.62 -27.52 1.86
CA LEU A 176 -6.00 -27.32 0.45
C LEU A 176 -7.50 -27.11 0.22
N PRO A 177 -8.43 -27.75 0.97
CA PRO A 177 -9.86 -27.47 0.82
C PRO A 177 -10.20 -25.98 1.05
N TYR A 178 -9.50 -25.32 1.96
CA TYR A 178 -9.71 -23.90 2.27
C TYR A 178 -9.10 -22.99 1.20
N LEU A 179 -7.96 -23.36 0.62
CA LEU A 179 -7.40 -22.63 -0.53
C LEU A 179 -8.28 -22.75 -1.77
N ALA A 180 -8.80 -23.95 -2.05
CA ALA A 180 -9.77 -24.17 -3.11
C ALA A 180 -11.08 -23.39 -2.86
N LEU A 181 -11.56 -23.37 -1.62
CA LEU A 181 -12.71 -22.58 -1.21
C LEU A 181 -12.47 -21.08 -1.47
N SER A 182 -11.28 -20.55 -1.13
CA SER A 182 -10.92 -19.16 -1.37
C SER A 182 -10.96 -18.79 -2.86
N LEU A 183 -10.39 -19.63 -3.73
CA LEU A 183 -10.44 -19.44 -5.20
C LEU A 183 -11.89 -19.41 -5.72
N VAL A 184 -12.73 -20.34 -5.26
CA VAL A 184 -14.14 -20.42 -5.68
C VAL A 184 -14.94 -19.21 -5.18
N LEU A 185 -14.78 -18.84 -3.91
CA LEU A 185 -15.45 -17.69 -3.32
C LEU A 185 -15.07 -16.39 -4.04
N LEU A 186 -13.81 -16.26 -4.47
CA LEU A 186 -13.36 -15.09 -5.23
C LEU A 186 -14.05 -14.99 -6.59
N LEU A 187 -14.25 -16.11 -7.30
CA LEU A 187 -15.04 -16.13 -8.53
C LEU A 187 -16.51 -15.78 -8.29
N VAL A 188 -17.09 -16.30 -7.20
CA VAL A 188 -18.48 -15.97 -6.81
C VAL A 188 -18.61 -14.47 -6.50
N ALA A 189 -17.65 -13.89 -5.77
CA ALA A 189 -17.61 -12.45 -5.50
C ALA A 189 -17.48 -11.63 -6.78
N ALA A 190 -16.60 -12.04 -7.71
CA ALA A 190 -16.44 -11.40 -9.01
C ALA A 190 -17.73 -11.48 -9.85
N PHE A 191 -18.43 -12.62 -9.82
CA PHE A 191 -19.69 -12.80 -10.52
C PHE A 191 -20.81 -11.92 -9.93
N ALA A 192 -20.94 -11.87 -8.60
CA ALA A 192 -21.88 -11.00 -7.92
C ALA A 192 -21.61 -9.51 -8.23
N ALA A 193 -20.34 -9.08 -8.16
CA ALA A 193 -19.94 -7.72 -8.51
C ALA A 193 -20.21 -7.41 -10.00
N THR A 194 -20.00 -8.37 -10.90
CA THR A 194 -20.35 -8.24 -12.33
C THR A 194 -21.84 -7.97 -12.50
N ILE A 195 -22.70 -8.76 -11.87
CA ILE A 195 -24.16 -8.59 -11.93
C ILE A 195 -24.56 -7.20 -11.44
N LEU A 196 -23.99 -6.75 -10.31
CA LEU A 196 -24.30 -5.43 -9.75
C LEU A 196 -23.87 -4.29 -10.68
N ILE A 197 -22.68 -4.38 -11.28
CA ILE A 197 -22.20 -3.37 -12.25
C ILE A 197 -23.10 -3.33 -13.48
N LEU A 198 -23.54 -4.49 -13.98
CA LEU A 198 -24.43 -4.59 -15.14
C LEU A 198 -25.85 -4.07 -14.84
N ARG A 199 -26.37 -4.34 -13.63
CA ARG A 199 -27.71 -3.91 -13.18
C ARG A 199 -27.76 -2.45 -12.71
N ARG A 200 -26.60 -1.79 -12.60
CA ARG A 200 -26.51 -0.41 -12.14
C ARG A 200 -27.33 0.54 -13.02
N LYS A 201 -28.17 1.38 -12.42
CA LYS A 201 -28.91 2.43 -13.13
C LYS A 201 -27.95 3.40 -13.84
N PRO A 202 -28.26 3.85 -15.07
CA PRO A 202 -27.43 4.83 -15.77
C PRO A 202 -27.39 6.16 -14.99
N LEU A 203 -26.28 6.89 -15.12
CA LEU A 203 -26.10 8.17 -14.44
C LEU A 203 -26.84 9.29 -15.17
N ASP A 204 -27.65 10.06 -14.44
CA ASP A 204 -28.39 11.18 -15.00
C ASP A 204 -27.44 12.32 -15.46
N GLY A 205 -27.60 12.75 -16.72
CA GLY A 205 -26.83 13.83 -17.32
C GLY A 205 -25.46 13.45 -17.90
N ILE A 206 -25.19 12.16 -18.10
CA ILE A 206 -24.06 11.62 -18.88
C ILE A 206 -24.62 10.91 -20.12
N SER A 207 -23.93 10.96 -21.26
CA SER A 207 -24.39 10.27 -22.49
C SER A 207 -24.50 8.75 -22.27
N GLU A 208 -25.33 8.07 -23.07
CA GLU A 208 -25.47 6.62 -22.99
C GLU A 208 -24.15 5.92 -23.33
N HIS A 209 -23.43 6.43 -24.34
CA HIS A 209 -22.11 5.93 -24.72
C HIS A 209 -21.11 6.01 -23.58
N ASP A 210 -21.02 7.16 -22.90
CA ASP A 210 -20.13 7.34 -21.74
C ASP A 210 -20.55 6.44 -20.56
N ASN A 211 -21.85 6.25 -20.32
CA ASN A 211 -22.34 5.29 -19.33
C ASN A 211 -21.96 3.84 -19.68
N ARG A 212 -22.00 3.46 -20.96
CA ARG A 212 -21.57 2.15 -21.45
C ARG A 212 -20.08 1.94 -21.21
N LEU A 213 -19.27 2.92 -21.57
CA LEU A 213 -17.82 2.90 -21.36
C LEU A 213 -17.45 2.87 -19.87
N LEU A 214 -18.20 3.54 -19.00
CA LEU A 214 -18.02 3.46 -17.56
C LEU A 214 -18.21 2.02 -17.05
N ARG A 215 -19.27 1.33 -17.47
CA ARG A 215 -19.50 -0.08 -17.09
C ARG A 215 -18.38 -0.99 -17.60
N ILE A 216 -17.98 -0.85 -18.87
CA ILE A 216 -16.87 -1.61 -19.45
C ILE A 216 -15.57 -1.37 -18.67
N THR A 217 -15.28 -0.11 -18.32
CA THR A 217 -14.10 0.26 -17.53
C THR A 217 -14.14 -0.38 -16.14
N TRP A 218 -15.30 -0.42 -15.50
CA TRP A 218 -15.45 -1.01 -14.17
C TRP A 218 -15.31 -2.52 -14.19
N LEU A 219 -15.92 -3.20 -15.17
CA LEU A 219 -15.74 -4.63 -15.39
C LEU A 219 -14.28 -4.97 -15.70
N ASN A 220 -13.63 -4.19 -16.56
CA ASN A 220 -12.20 -4.38 -16.86
C ASN A 220 -11.34 -4.28 -15.59
N ARG A 221 -11.57 -3.29 -14.73
CA ARG A 221 -10.86 -3.15 -13.46
C ARG A 221 -11.14 -4.30 -12.50
N LEU A 222 -12.40 -4.71 -12.38
CA LEU A 222 -12.82 -5.84 -11.54
C LEU A 222 -12.06 -7.11 -11.93
N TYR A 223 -12.16 -7.51 -13.19
CA TYR A 223 -11.52 -8.75 -13.66
C TYR A 223 -9.99 -8.66 -13.58
N ARG A 224 -9.36 -7.52 -13.88
CA ARG A 224 -7.91 -7.35 -13.67
C ARG A 224 -7.51 -7.60 -12.21
N THR A 225 -8.26 -7.01 -11.28
CA THR A 225 -8.01 -7.15 -9.84
C THR A 225 -8.18 -8.61 -9.40
N VAL A 226 -9.28 -9.24 -9.79
CA VAL A 226 -9.58 -10.64 -9.48
C VAL A 226 -8.53 -11.57 -10.08
N THR A 227 -8.07 -11.34 -11.31
CA THR A 227 -6.99 -12.13 -11.94
C THR A 227 -5.70 -12.05 -11.13
N VAL A 228 -5.31 -10.87 -10.64
CA VAL A 228 -4.10 -10.75 -9.80
C VAL A 228 -4.28 -11.47 -8.48
N LEU A 229 -5.45 -11.38 -7.85
CA LEU A 229 -5.74 -12.09 -6.60
C LEU A 229 -5.74 -13.62 -6.79
N LEU A 230 -6.30 -14.12 -7.89
CA LEU A 230 -6.22 -15.54 -8.25
C LEU A 230 -4.77 -16.00 -8.44
N ALA A 231 -3.93 -15.18 -9.09
CA ALA A 231 -2.51 -15.48 -9.26
C ALA A 231 -1.76 -15.52 -7.93
N GLY A 232 -2.06 -14.58 -7.01
CA GLY A 232 -1.51 -14.60 -5.66
C GLY A 232 -1.89 -15.87 -4.90
N LEU A 233 -3.18 -16.23 -4.87
CA LEU A 233 -3.66 -17.47 -4.24
C LEU A 233 -3.08 -18.75 -4.89
N ALA A 234 -2.80 -18.73 -6.19
CA ALA A 234 -2.09 -19.81 -6.84
C ALA A 234 -0.63 -19.89 -6.39
N GLY A 235 0.03 -18.73 -6.21
CA GLY A 235 1.37 -18.62 -5.65
C GLY A 235 1.47 -19.18 -4.23
N GLU A 236 0.48 -18.93 -3.38
CA GLU A 236 0.41 -19.48 -2.01
C GLU A 236 0.53 -21.01 -1.96
N ALA A 237 -0.09 -21.73 -2.90
CA ALA A 237 0.07 -23.18 -3.00
C ALA A 237 1.55 -23.57 -3.25
N LEU A 238 2.23 -22.84 -4.12
CA LEU A 238 3.63 -23.08 -4.48
C LEU A 238 4.58 -22.70 -3.33
N HIS A 239 4.32 -21.59 -2.63
CA HIS A 239 5.03 -21.22 -1.41
C HIS A 239 4.89 -22.27 -0.32
N PHE A 240 3.71 -22.86 -0.18
CA PHE A 240 3.48 -23.98 0.75
C PHE A 240 4.29 -25.23 0.39
N LYS A 241 4.43 -25.55 -0.91
CA LYS A 241 5.36 -26.62 -1.34
C LYS A 241 6.81 -26.28 -1.03
N ALA A 242 7.23 -25.06 -1.34
CA ALA A 242 8.60 -24.61 -1.10
C ALA A 242 8.96 -24.71 0.39
N ARG A 243 8.05 -24.26 1.27
CA ARG A 243 8.19 -24.37 2.72
C ARG A 243 8.31 -25.83 3.15
N TRP A 244 7.43 -26.72 2.68
CA TRP A 244 7.52 -28.15 3.00
C TRP A 244 8.88 -28.76 2.59
N ILE A 245 9.39 -28.44 1.39
CA ILE A 245 10.69 -28.93 0.92
C ILE A 245 11.83 -28.42 1.81
N SER A 246 11.78 -27.15 2.23
CA SER A 246 12.76 -26.54 3.13
C SER A 246 12.75 -27.21 4.50
N ASP A 247 11.57 -27.35 5.11
CA ASP A 247 11.42 -27.96 6.44
C ASP A 247 11.85 -29.44 6.46
N ASP A 248 11.59 -30.17 5.36
CA ASP A 248 12.03 -31.55 5.16
C ASP A 248 13.55 -31.67 5.05
N ALA A 249 14.19 -30.70 4.36
CA ALA A 249 15.63 -30.62 4.22
C ALA A 249 16.30 -30.43 5.59
N ASP A 250 15.81 -29.49 6.39
CA ASP A 250 16.37 -29.14 7.70
C ASP A 250 16.35 -30.33 8.66
N LYS A 251 15.26 -31.10 8.67
CA LYS A 251 15.13 -32.31 9.49
C LYS A 251 16.05 -33.44 9.04
N SER A 252 16.33 -33.51 7.75
CA SER A 252 17.16 -34.55 7.15
C SER A 252 18.67 -34.29 7.30
N MET A 253 19.06 -33.09 7.78
CA MET A 253 20.47 -32.70 7.94
C MET A 253 21.25 -33.67 8.84
N GLY A 254 20.62 -34.23 9.87
CA GLY A 254 21.25 -35.21 10.78
C GLY A 254 21.41 -36.63 10.20
N GLY A 255 20.77 -36.95 9.07
CA GLY A 255 20.74 -38.29 8.49
C GLY A 255 21.36 -38.40 7.09
N GLU A 256 20.93 -37.54 6.16
CA GLU A 256 21.34 -37.59 4.74
C GLU A 256 22.52 -36.64 4.41
N GLY A 257 22.89 -35.77 5.35
CA GLY A 257 24.05 -34.89 5.23
C GLY A 257 23.82 -33.60 4.42
N ILE A 258 24.88 -32.80 4.32
CA ILE A 258 24.83 -31.41 3.79
C ILE A 258 24.46 -31.36 2.30
N GLU A 259 24.93 -32.31 1.48
CA GLU A 259 24.65 -32.32 0.04
C GLU A 259 23.16 -32.49 -0.29
N TYR A 260 22.44 -33.29 0.52
CA TYR A 260 20.99 -33.44 0.39
C TYR A 260 20.28 -32.13 0.76
N TRP A 261 20.67 -31.55 1.89
CA TRP A 261 20.12 -30.29 2.38
C TRP A 261 20.27 -29.15 1.36
N GLU A 262 21.46 -28.98 0.77
CA GLU A 262 21.71 -27.95 -0.25
C GLU A 262 20.83 -28.16 -1.50
N ARG A 263 20.70 -29.41 -1.96
CA ARG A 263 19.89 -29.74 -3.14
C ARG A 263 18.41 -29.46 -2.91
N MET A 264 17.89 -29.82 -1.74
CA MET A 264 16.49 -29.61 -1.40
C MET A 264 16.18 -28.13 -1.20
N ASN A 265 17.07 -27.37 -0.57
CA ASN A 265 16.91 -25.92 -0.45
C ASN A 265 16.98 -25.18 -1.80
N ASP A 266 17.85 -25.60 -2.73
CA ASP A 266 17.83 -25.08 -4.10
C ASP A 266 16.49 -25.39 -4.80
N LEU A 267 15.96 -26.61 -4.60
CA LEU A 267 14.65 -26.98 -5.12
C LEU A 267 13.53 -26.12 -4.51
N ALA A 268 13.50 -25.94 -3.20
CA ALA A 268 12.56 -25.07 -2.49
C ALA A 268 12.61 -23.64 -3.03
N GLY A 269 13.82 -23.09 -3.17
CA GLY A 269 14.05 -21.77 -3.73
C GLY A 269 13.52 -21.62 -5.16
N ARG A 270 13.62 -22.64 -6.01
CA ARG A 270 13.04 -22.62 -7.36
C ARG A 270 11.52 -22.58 -7.36
N TRP A 271 10.86 -23.33 -6.47
CA TRP A 271 9.40 -23.27 -6.32
C TRP A 271 8.94 -21.88 -5.85
N ASP A 272 9.62 -21.34 -4.84
CA ASP A 272 9.34 -20.02 -4.29
C ASP A 272 9.53 -18.89 -5.33
N GLN A 273 10.66 -18.90 -6.04
CA GLN A 273 10.93 -17.96 -7.12
C GLN A 273 9.93 -18.10 -8.27
N THR A 274 9.54 -19.32 -8.63
CA THR A 274 8.54 -19.56 -9.69
C THR A 274 7.19 -18.95 -9.32
N ALA A 275 6.75 -19.12 -8.07
CA ALA A 275 5.53 -18.51 -7.54
C ALA A 275 5.58 -16.97 -7.67
N ASN A 276 6.68 -16.39 -7.18
CA ASN A 276 6.93 -14.95 -7.19
C ASN A 276 6.95 -14.37 -8.61
N TYR A 277 7.69 -14.98 -9.54
CA TYR A 277 7.82 -14.48 -10.90
C TYR A 277 6.52 -14.62 -11.71
N ILE A 278 5.77 -15.71 -11.56
CA ILE A 278 4.49 -15.88 -12.25
C ILE A 278 3.47 -14.86 -11.72
N ALA A 279 3.34 -14.71 -10.40
CA ALA A 279 2.45 -13.72 -9.80
C ALA A 279 2.83 -12.29 -10.23
N LEU A 280 4.12 -11.97 -10.25
CA LEU A 280 4.63 -10.69 -10.73
C LEU A 280 4.32 -10.47 -12.21
N ALA A 281 4.58 -11.45 -13.07
CA ALA A 281 4.32 -11.36 -14.51
C ALA A 281 2.83 -11.09 -14.78
N ILE A 282 1.94 -11.83 -14.14
CA ILE A 282 0.49 -11.61 -14.25
C ILE A 282 0.13 -10.20 -13.74
N THR A 283 0.68 -9.78 -12.61
CA THR A 283 0.46 -8.44 -12.04
C THR A 283 0.90 -7.34 -13.01
N VAL A 284 2.07 -7.47 -13.63
CA VAL A 284 2.61 -6.53 -14.61
C VAL A 284 1.73 -6.47 -15.87
N VAL A 285 1.38 -7.62 -16.44
CA VAL A 285 0.49 -7.69 -17.60
C VAL A 285 -0.86 -7.07 -17.28
N MET A 286 -1.45 -7.42 -16.13
CA MET A 286 -2.69 -6.82 -15.66
C MET A 286 -2.53 -5.33 -15.40
N PHE A 287 -1.40 -4.84 -14.89
CA PHE A 287 -1.17 -3.41 -14.68
C PHE A 287 -1.21 -2.61 -15.99
N PHE A 288 -0.57 -3.14 -17.04
CA PHE A 288 -0.53 -2.52 -18.36
C PHE A 288 -1.79 -2.75 -19.21
N TRP A 289 -2.72 -3.61 -18.77
CA TRP A 289 -3.96 -3.89 -19.50
C TRP A 289 -4.92 -2.69 -19.51
N ARG A 290 -4.89 -1.87 -20.56
CA ARG A 290 -5.64 -0.61 -20.62
C ARG A 290 -7.14 -0.84 -20.89
N PRO A 291 -8.05 -0.17 -20.15
CA PRO A 291 -9.47 -0.12 -20.53
C PRO A 291 -9.68 0.78 -21.76
N PRO A 292 -10.77 0.62 -22.52
CA PRO A 292 -11.12 1.54 -23.60
C PRO A 292 -11.45 2.94 -23.06
N VAL A 293 -10.96 4.00 -23.70
CA VAL A 293 -11.00 5.39 -23.19
C VAL A 293 -11.70 6.41 -24.10
N ASN A 294 -12.51 5.95 -25.07
CA ASN A 294 -13.14 6.82 -26.08
C ASN A 294 -14.40 7.54 -25.56
N PHE A 295 -14.25 8.34 -24.50
CA PHE A 295 -15.35 9.15 -23.94
C PHE A 295 -15.61 10.39 -24.80
N GLU A 296 -16.88 10.67 -25.09
CA GLU A 296 -17.30 11.79 -25.96
C GLU A 296 -17.18 13.15 -25.25
N SER A 297 -17.32 13.16 -23.92
CA SER A 297 -17.40 14.39 -23.11
C SER A 297 -16.07 14.92 -22.60
N LEU A 298 -14.94 14.25 -22.86
CA LEU A 298 -13.62 14.70 -22.45
C LEU A 298 -13.14 15.87 -23.33
N ARG A 299 -13.60 17.09 -23.05
CA ARG A 299 -12.91 18.29 -23.53
C ARG A 299 -11.54 18.35 -22.83
N PRO A 300 -10.43 18.59 -23.55
CA PRO A 300 -9.15 18.85 -22.90
C PRO A 300 -9.34 20.03 -21.94
N ALA A 301 -9.19 19.78 -20.65
CA ALA A 301 -9.29 20.84 -19.66
C ALA A 301 -8.22 21.88 -19.99
N VAL A 302 -8.62 23.14 -20.21
CA VAL A 302 -7.66 24.25 -20.33
C VAL A 302 -6.91 24.30 -19.01
N SER A 303 -5.64 23.87 -19.02
CA SER A 303 -4.84 23.82 -17.79
C SER A 303 -4.46 25.24 -17.40
N SER A 304 -5.08 25.77 -16.34
CA SER A 304 -4.60 26.99 -15.70
C SER A 304 -3.19 26.77 -15.14
N ALA A 305 -2.41 27.83 -14.99
CA ALA A 305 -1.08 27.75 -14.37
C ALA A 305 -1.14 27.10 -12.98
N PHE A 306 -2.21 27.36 -12.22
CA PHE A 306 -2.50 26.70 -10.94
C PHE A 306 -2.72 25.19 -11.08
N ASN A 307 -3.47 24.73 -12.09
CA ASN A 307 -3.70 23.30 -12.30
C ASN A 307 -2.39 22.57 -12.64
N ARG A 308 -1.53 23.14 -13.50
CA ARG A 308 -0.22 22.57 -13.82
C ARG A 308 0.67 22.46 -12.58
N LEU A 309 0.73 23.52 -11.78
CA LEU A 309 1.45 23.57 -10.52
C LEU A 309 0.94 22.53 -9.51
N ARG A 310 -0.38 22.35 -9.42
CA ARG A 310 -1.01 21.32 -8.57
C ARG A 310 -0.73 19.89 -9.08
N GLU A 311 -0.83 19.66 -10.38
CA GLU A 311 -0.54 18.36 -11.00
C GLU A 311 0.92 17.97 -10.82
N GLN A 312 1.84 18.92 -10.97
CA GLN A 312 3.26 18.76 -10.68
C GLN A 312 3.48 18.39 -9.20
N LEU A 313 2.87 19.10 -8.25
CA LEU A 313 2.94 18.77 -6.82
C LEU A 313 2.48 17.35 -6.54
N PHE A 314 1.43 16.88 -7.21
CA PHE A 314 0.97 15.52 -7.05
C PHE A 314 1.95 14.53 -7.67
N ALA A 315 2.40 14.76 -8.90
CA ALA A 315 3.33 13.87 -9.59
C ALA A 315 4.62 13.67 -8.79
N VAL A 316 5.26 14.77 -8.33
CA VAL A 316 6.49 14.70 -7.53
C VAL A 316 6.24 14.01 -6.20
N GLN A 317 5.11 14.28 -5.53
CA GLN A 317 4.76 13.61 -4.27
C GLN A 317 4.57 12.11 -4.46
N TYR A 318 3.83 11.69 -5.49
CA TYR A 318 3.58 10.27 -5.73
C TYR A 318 4.87 9.54 -6.12
N LEU A 319 5.69 10.13 -6.98
CA LEU A 319 6.98 9.54 -7.38
C LEU A 319 7.95 9.42 -6.20
N SER A 320 8.12 10.48 -5.43
CA SER A 320 9.02 10.47 -4.26
C SER A 320 8.53 9.55 -3.15
N ALA A 321 7.21 9.52 -2.87
CA ALA A 321 6.64 8.60 -1.89
C ALA A 321 6.75 7.14 -2.35
N MET A 322 6.47 6.85 -3.62
CA MET A 322 6.60 5.50 -4.18
C MET A 322 8.06 5.03 -4.11
N ALA A 323 9.01 5.89 -4.49
CA ALA A 323 10.43 5.55 -4.45
C ALA A 323 10.93 5.34 -3.01
N ALA A 324 10.46 6.13 -2.04
CA ALA A 324 10.77 5.92 -0.63
C ALA A 324 10.18 4.60 -0.10
N ILE A 325 8.94 4.26 -0.48
CA ILE A 325 8.30 2.98 -0.11
C ILE A 325 9.05 1.81 -0.74
N LEU A 326 9.45 1.91 -2.01
CA LEU A 326 10.26 0.90 -2.68
C LEU A 326 11.62 0.71 -2.00
N LEU A 327 12.26 1.79 -1.55
CA LEU A 327 13.50 1.71 -0.80
C LEU A 327 13.31 0.93 0.52
N VAL A 328 12.21 1.18 1.24
CA VAL A 328 11.86 0.39 2.43
C VAL A 328 11.60 -1.06 2.06
N ALA A 329 10.80 -1.33 1.02
CA ALA A 329 10.45 -2.69 0.59
C ALA A 329 11.67 -3.51 0.15
N VAL A 330 12.65 -2.89 -0.52
CA VAL A 330 13.90 -3.53 -0.94
C VAL A 330 14.88 -3.68 0.23
N GLY A 331 14.94 -2.69 1.13
CA GLY A 331 15.83 -2.74 2.30
C GLY A 331 15.33 -3.68 3.41
N TRP A 332 14.03 -3.92 3.50
CA TRP A 332 13.42 -4.77 4.52
C TRP A 332 13.96 -6.22 4.56
N PRO A 333 14.05 -6.97 3.44
CA PRO A 333 14.63 -8.31 3.45
C PRO A 333 16.14 -8.33 3.69
N MET A 334 16.82 -7.18 3.61
CA MET A 334 18.24 -7.04 3.93
C MET A 334 18.49 -6.73 5.42
N LEU A 335 17.44 -6.63 6.24
CA LEU A 335 17.59 -6.43 7.67
C LEU A 335 18.21 -7.69 8.31
N PRO A 336 19.08 -7.52 9.32
CA PRO A 336 19.64 -8.65 10.07
C PRO A 336 18.53 -9.60 10.56
N SER A 337 18.76 -10.91 10.44
CA SER A 337 17.86 -11.92 10.99
C SER A 337 17.75 -11.72 12.50
N SER A 338 16.56 -11.98 13.04
CA SER A 338 16.39 -12.11 14.49
C SER A 338 16.56 -13.58 14.78
N GLU A 339 17.78 -14.08 14.65
CA GLU A 339 18.06 -15.45 15.05
C GLU A 339 17.91 -15.54 16.56
N THR A 340 17.01 -16.41 16.99
CA THR A 340 16.61 -16.64 18.38
C THR A 340 17.74 -17.22 19.23
N GLN A 341 18.82 -17.70 18.61
CA GLN A 341 20.00 -18.31 19.26
C GLN A 341 21.13 -17.33 19.57
N GLU A 342 21.12 -16.11 19.02
CA GLU A 342 22.13 -15.11 19.36
C GLU A 342 21.67 -14.22 20.51
N MET A 343 22.60 -13.77 21.36
CA MET A 343 22.29 -12.79 22.40
C MET A 343 21.58 -11.59 21.75
N PRO A 344 20.43 -11.14 22.27
CA PRO A 344 19.64 -10.12 21.61
C PRO A 344 20.50 -8.86 21.38
N THR A 345 20.74 -8.52 20.11
CA THR A 345 21.51 -7.34 19.75
C THR A 345 20.60 -6.19 19.35
N ALA A 346 21.09 -4.97 19.50
CA ALA A 346 20.37 -3.80 19.00
C ALA A 346 20.49 -3.63 17.48
N GLU A 347 21.12 -4.57 16.76
CA GLU A 347 21.52 -4.38 15.36
C GLU A 347 20.31 -4.27 14.44
N ARG A 348 19.38 -5.23 14.53
CA ARG A 348 18.14 -5.22 13.73
C ARG A 348 17.30 -3.97 14.00
N ALA A 349 17.13 -3.59 15.26
CA ALA A 349 16.42 -2.37 15.64
C ALA A 349 17.10 -1.12 15.07
N THR A 350 18.44 -1.05 15.16
CA THR A 350 19.23 0.04 14.59
C THR A 350 19.08 0.11 13.06
N ALA A 351 19.10 -1.04 12.38
CA ALA A 351 18.91 -1.14 10.94
C ALA A 351 17.52 -0.68 10.50
N ILE A 352 16.46 -1.04 11.24
CA ILE A 352 15.09 -0.55 10.98
C ILE A 352 15.02 0.98 11.12
N LEU A 353 15.59 1.54 12.20
CA LEU A 353 15.64 2.98 12.42
C LEU A 353 16.38 3.69 11.28
N ALA A 354 17.54 3.15 10.89
CA ALA A 354 18.34 3.67 9.78
C ALA A 354 17.60 3.59 8.44
N LEU A 355 16.88 2.50 8.16
CA LEU A 355 16.08 2.32 6.95
C LEU A 355 14.94 3.35 6.86
N LEU A 356 14.19 3.55 7.94
CA LEU A 356 13.08 4.52 8.00
C LEU A 356 13.57 5.97 7.92
N ALA A 357 14.66 6.30 8.63
CA ALA A 357 15.29 7.60 8.53
C ALA A 357 15.87 7.83 7.13
N GLY A 358 16.54 6.82 6.55
CA GLY A 358 17.09 6.85 5.20
C GLY A 358 16.02 7.05 4.13
N ALA A 359 14.90 6.35 4.20
CA ALA A 359 13.77 6.53 3.29
C ALA A 359 13.16 7.94 3.40
N THR A 360 13.10 8.51 4.61
CA THR A 360 12.64 9.88 4.83
C THR A 360 13.62 10.91 4.26
N LEU A 361 14.92 10.72 4.49
CA LEU A 361 15.96 11.58 3.92
C LEU A 361 15.94 11.51 2.40
N PHE A 362 15.83 10.31 1.82
CA PHE A 362 15.70 10.10 0.38
C PHE A 362 14.48 10.82 -0.19
N TYR A 363 13.32 10.73 0.47
CA TYR A 363 12.12 11.48 0.08
C TYR A 363 12.39 13.00 0.03
N LEU A 364 13.00 13.57 1.08
CA LEU A 364 13.32 15.00 1.14
C LEU A 364 14.34 15.40 0.08
N LEU A 365 15.38 14.58 -0.14
CA LEU A 365 16.42 14.81 -1.14
C LEU A 365 15.89 14.81 -2.56
N VAL A 366 15.02 13.87 -2.93
CA VAL A 366 14.38 13.83 -4.25
C VAL A 366 13.54 15.09 -4.49
N ASN A 367 12.77 15.52 -3.49
CA ASN A 367 11.99 16.76 -3.59
C ASN A 367 12.89 18.01 -3.65
N ALA A 368 13.98 18.05 -2.88
CA ALA A 368 14.95 19.14 -2.88
C ALA A 368 15.68 19.24 -4.23
N ALA A 369 16.17 18.12 -4.74
CA ALA A 369 16.85 18.02 -6.03
C ALA A 369 15.94 18.46 -7.18
N TYR A 370 14.66 18.08 -7.13
CA TYR A 370 13.68 18.53 -8.11
C TYR A 370 13.46 20.04 -8.07
N LEU A 371 13.33 20.64 -6.88
CA LEU A 371 13.19 22.10 -6.72
C LEU A 371 14.44 22.83 -7.21
N ALA A 372 15.63 22.33 -6.87
CA ALA A 372 16.90 22.87 -7.33
C ALA A 372 17.02 22.79 -8.86
N TYR A 373 16.66 21.66 -9.46
CA TYR A 373 16.61 21.49 -10.92
C TYR A 373 15.69 22.51 -11.59
N MET A 374 14.49 22.70 -11.04
CA MET A 374 13.54 23.70 -11.54
C MET A 374 14.10 25.13 -11.43
N ALA A 375 14.79 25.45 -10.34
CA ALA A 375 15.45 26.73 -10.14
C ALA A 375 16.54 26.99 -11.20
N ILE A 376 17.40 26.00 -11.45
CA ILE A 376 18.53 26.10 -12.39
C ILE A 376 18.02 26.28 -13.82
N LYS A 377 17.01 25.51 -14.21
CA LYS A 377 16.45 25.54 -15.58
C LYS A 377 15.77 26.88 -15.89
N THR A 378 15.36 27.62 -14.87
CA THR A 378 14.58 28.84 -15.03
C THR A 378 15.40 30.06 -14.66
N ARG A 379 16.46 30.33 -15.45
CA ARG A 379 17.36 31.49 -15.28
C ARG A 379 16.61 32.84 -15.18
N ALA A 380 15.45 32.96 -15.84
CA ALA A 380 14.58 34.14 -15.76
C ALA A 380 13.84 34.28 -14.41
N ALA A 381 13.62 33.18 -13.68
CA ALA A 381 12.92 33.17 -12.40
C ALA A 381 13.80 33.67 -11.24
N ALA A 382 15.13 33.62 -11.36
CA ALA A 382 16.04 34.03 -10.30
C ALA A 382 15.85 35.50 -9.85
N ARG A 383 15.33 36.36 -10.73
CA ARG A 383 15.04 37.79 -10.48
C ARG A 383 13.60 38.06 -10.02
N MET A 384 12.73 37.04 -9.95
CA MET A 384 11.34 37.22 -9.53
C MET A 384 11.25 37.45 -8.01
N PRO A 385 10.25 38.23 -7.53
CA PRO A 385 9.94 38.32 -6.11
C PRO A 385 9.64 36.92 -5.57
N LYS A 386 10.06 36.63 -4.34
CA LYS A 386 9.90 35.31 -3.69
C LYS A 386 8.94 35.42 -2.51
N PRO A 387 7.63 35.62 -2.76
CA PRO A 387 6.66 35.78 -1.69
C PRO A 387 6.60 34.48 -0.86
N ALA A 388 6.78 34.61 0.45
CA ALA A 388 6.72 33.49 1.39
C ALA A 388 5.98 33.93 2.65
N ALA A 389 5.11 33.05 3.15
CA ALA A 389 4.46 33.20 4.45
C ALA A 389 4.71 31.94 5.27
N ARG A 390 4.74 32.10 6.60
CA ARG A 390 4.89 30.98 7.53
C ARG A 390 3.61 30.13 7.55
N LEU A 391 3.74 28.87 7.96
CA LEU A 391 2.56 28.04 8.25
C LEU A 391 1.85 28.54 9.51
N PRO A 392 0.56 28.20 9.70
CA PRO A 392 -0.14 28.45 10.96
C PRO A 392 0.63 27.84 12.14
N LEU A 393 0.79 28.59 13.25
CA LEU A 393 1.63 28.18 14.38
C LEU A 393 1.27 26.78 14.92
N TRP A 394 -0.02 26.46 14.97
CA TRP A 394 -0.51 25.19 15.49
C TRP A 394 0.03 23.96 14.73
N THR A 395 0.36 24.09 13.44
CA THR A 395 0.90 22.95 12.68
C THR A 395 2.30 22.58 13.15
N TYR A 396 3.13 23.58 13.48
CA TYR A 396 4.45 23.36 14.08
C TYR A 396 4.33 22.81 15.50
N VAL A 397 3.37 23.29 16.29
CA VAL A 397 3.15 22.80 17.66
C VAL A 397 2.77 21.33 17.64
N VAL A 398 1.79 20.93 16.81
CA VAL A 398 1.35 19.53 16.70
C VAL A 398 2.49 18.63 16.19
N ALA A 399 3.18 19.04 15.13
CA ALA A 399 4.30 18.27 14.60
C ALA A 399 5.45 18.17 15.60
N GLY A 400 5.77 19.26 16.29
CA GLY A 400 6.80 19.31 17.33
C GLY A 400 6.49 18.41 18.51
N LEU A 401 5.23 18.38 18.98
CA LEU A 401 4.78 17.46 20.04
C LEU A 401 4.92 16.00 19.60
N LEU A 402 4.52 15.67 18.36
CA LEU A 402 4.67 14.31 17.81
C LEU A 402 6.15 13.90 17.71
N MET A 403 7.01 14.79 17.20
CA MET A 403 8.44 14.53 17.11
C MET A 403 9.09 14.39 18.48
N ALA A 404 8.72 15.23 19.45
CA ALA A 404 9.23 15.18 20.82
C ALA A 404 8.81 13.89 21.53
N ALA A 405 7.54 13.51 21.40
CA ALA A 405 7.04 12.23 21.93
C ALA A 405 7.75 11.04 21.28
N GLY A 406 7.87 11.02 19.95
CA GLY A 406 8.58 9.97 19.23
C GLY A 406 10.05 9.87 19.63
N LEU A 407 10.75 11.00 19.75
CA LEU A 407 12.14 11.06 20.20
C LEU A 407 12.30 10.60 21.65
N TYR A 408 11.37 10.96 22.54
CA TYR A 408 11.37 10.48 23.92
C TYR A 408 11.31 8.96 23.98
N PHE A 409 10.37 8.33 23.27
CA PHE A 409 10.26 6.87 23.23
C PHE A 409 11.44 6.20 22.53
N LEU A 410 12.10 6.88 21.60
CA LEU A 410 13.34 6.38 20.99
C LEU A 410 14.50 6.36 21.99
N LEU A 411 14.70 7.44 22.75
CA LEU A 411 15.81 7.55 23.70
C LEU A 411 15.57 6.76 25.00
N PHE A 412 14.30 6.63 25.38
CA PHE A 412 13.82 6.01 26.61
C PHE A 412 12.71 5.00 26.30
N PRO A 413 13.03 3.87 25.63
CA PRO A 413 12.07 2.81 25.42
C PRO A 413 11.60 2.25 26.78
N PRO A 414 10.31 1.94 26.97
CA PRO A 414 9.82 1.35 28.21
C PRO A 414 10.22 -0.14 28.25
N LEU A 415 11.44 -0.40 28.73
CA LEU A 415 12.05 -1.74 28.78
C LEU A 415 11.22 -2.73 29.60
N ASP A 416 10.46 -2.26 30.58
CA ASP A 416 9.55 -3.07 31.39
C ASP A 416 8.45 -3.77 30.56
N LEU A 417 8.11 -3.21 29.39
CA LEU A 417 7.15 -3.77 28.42
C LEU A 417 7.83 -4.55 27.29
N LEU A 418 9.16 -4.49 27.19
CA LEU A 418 9.97 -5.01 26.08
C LEU A 418 11.01 -6.00 26.62
N TRP A 419 10.53 -7.11 27.21
CA TRP A 419 11.40 -8.12 27.80
C TRP A 419 12.36 -8.71 26.74
N GLY A 420 13.65 -8.78 27.07
CA GLY A 420 14.70 -9.25 26.14
C GLY A 420 15.15 -8.23 25.08
N PHE A 421 14.65 -6.99 25.09
CA PHE A 421 15.02 -5.96 24.12
C PHE A 421 16.32 -5.23 24.49
N VAL A 422 17.28 -5.19 23.56
CA VAL A 422 18.49 -4.37 23.69
C VAL A 422 18.32 -3.07 22.90
N ALA A 423 18.33 -1.96 23.62
CA ALA A 423 18.11 -0.64 23.04
C ALA A 423 19.29 -0.21 22.13
N PRO A 424 19.00 0.38 20.95
CA PRO A 424 20.02 1.01 20.10
C PRO A 424 20.81 2.10 20.83
N ASN A 425 22.04 2.28 20.36
CA ASN A 425 22.91 3.33 20.88
C ASN A 425 22.25 4.71 20.73
N ARG A 426 22.08 5.41 21.86
CA ARG A 426 21.44 6.74 21.94
C ARG A 426 22.10 7.77 21.03
N TRP A 427 23.41 7.67 20.78
CA TRP A 427 24.12 8.56 19.85
C TRP A 427 23.72 8.34 18.41
N ILE A 428 23.45 7.10 18.01
CA ILE A 428 22.93 6.79 16.66
C ILE A 428 21.52 7.38 16.52
N ILE A 429 20.67 7.17 17.52
CA ILE A 429 19.30 7.73 17.54
C ILE A 429 19.33 9.27 17.44
N ALA A 430 20.16 9.92 18.28
CA ALA A 430 20.33 11.37 18.26
C ALA A 430 20.87 11.86 16.91
N GLY A 431 21.82 11.13 16.31
CA GLY A 431 22.36 11.42 14.98
C GLY A 431 21.30 11.34 13.88
N LEU A 432 20.48 10.28 13.86
CA LEU A 432 19.38 10.11 12.92
C LEU A 432 18.32 11.22 13.09
N ALA A 433 17.94 11.51 14.33
CA ALA A 433 16.99 12.58 14.64
C ALA A 433 17.51 13.96 14.19
N ALA A 434 18.78 14.27 14.48
CA ALA A 434 19.43 15.50 14.04
C ALA A 434 19.51 15.59 12.52
N ALA A 435 19.84 14.50 11.82
CA ALA A 435 19.87 14.46 10.36
C ALA A 435 18.50 14.76 9.74
N LEU A 436 17.42 14.18 10.28
CA LEU A 436 16.05 14.42 9.82
C LEU A 436 15.62 15.88 10.03
N LEU A 437 15.91 16.45 11.21
CA LEU A 437 15.59 17.84 11.52
C LEU A 437 16.40 18.82 10.66
N ALA A 438 17.70 18.55 10.45
CA ALA A 438 18.57 19.33 9.58
C ALA A 438 18.11 19.27 8.11
N ALA A 439 17.72 18.08 7.63
CA ALA A 439 17.18 17.90 6.29
C ALA A 439 15.86 18.66 6.10
N HIS A 440 14.96 18.64 7.08
CA HIS A 440 13.74 19.45 7.05
C HIS A 440 14.06 20.94 7.02
N ALA A 441 14.92 21.43 7.92
CA ALA A 441 15.30 22.84 7.95
C ALA A 441 15.93 23.30 6.63
N GLY A 442 16.87 22.52 6.09
CA GLY A 442 17.48 22.76 4.79
C GLY A 442 16.46 22.76 3.64
N PHE A 443 15.51 21.83 3.66
CA PHE A 443 14.41 21.80 2.69
C PHE A 443 13.53 23.05 2.77
N VAL A 444 13.15 23.50 3.97
CA VAL A 444 12.35 24.71 4.16
C VAL A 444 13.10 25.95 3.68
N LEU A 445 14.39 26.06 3.96
CA LEU A 445 15.25 27.14 3.47
C LEU A 445 15.34 27.13 1.94
N LEU A 446 15.47 25.96 1.33
CA LEU A 446 15.47 25.81 -0.13
C LEU A 446 14.11 26.20 -0.74
N VAL A 447 13.02 25.70 -0.18
CA VAL A 447 11.65 26.02 -0.60
C VAL A 447 11.37 27.51 -0.50
N ARG A 448 11.99 28.26 0.41
CA ARG A 448 11.82 29.71 0.55
C ARG A 448 12.79 30.52 -0.34
N SER A 449 13.92 29.95 -0.74
CA SER A 449 14.97 30.65 -1.49
C SER A 449 14.88 30.47 -3.01
N VAL A 450 14.26 29.37 -3.48
CA VAL A 450 14.10 29.05 -4.90
C VAL A 450 12.95 29.83 -5.53
N ALA A 451 13.13 30.36 -6.75
CA ALA A 451 12.05 30.95 -7.52
C ALA A 451 11.25 29.87 -8.26
N ILE A 452 9.93 30.03 -8.28
CA ILE A 452 9.02 29.07 -8.92
C ILE A 452 8.72 29.58 -10.34
N PRO A 453 8.95 28.78 -11.40
CA PRO A 453 8.91 29.28 -12.77
C PRO A 453 7.50 29.44 -13.35
N TRP A 454 6.48 29.23 -12.54
CA TRP A 454 5.09 29.32 -12.96
C TRP A 454 4.63 30.76 -12.79
N GLN A 455 4.13 31.37 -13.86
CA GLN A 455 3.47 32.68 -13.81
C GLN A 455 2.16 32.54 -13.01
N VAL A 456 2.25 32.70 -11.70
CA VAL A 456 1.12 32.63 -10.76
C VAL A 456 1.15 33.85 -9.85
N GLY A 457 -0.03 34.27 -9.38
CA GLY A 457 -0.10 35.36 -8.40
C GLY A 457 0.56 35.00 -7.07
N ALA A 458 0.99 36.02 -6.31
CA ALA A 458 1.72 35.85 -5.06
C ALA A 458 1.00 34.95 -4.03
N GLU A 459 -0.33 35.01 -3.94
CA GLU A 459 -1.11 34.15 -3.04
C GLU A 459 -0.98 32.66 -3.37
N VAL A 460 -0.98 32.31 -4.66
CA VAL A 460 -0.85 30.92 -5.14
C VAL A 460 0.56 30.41 -4.89
N GLU A 461 1.56 31.27 -5.06
CA GLU A 461 2.96 30.93 -4.81
C GLU A 461 3.22 30.71 -3.31
N ILE A 462 2.70 31.59 -2.44
CA ILE A 462 2.74 31.42 -0.98
C ILE A 462 2.10 30.09 -0.59
N TRP A 463 0.90 29.81 -1.09
CA TRP A 463 0.19 28.56 -0.84
C TRP A 463 1.00 27.34 -1.27
N TYR A 464 1.64 27.40 -2.45
CA TYR A 464 2.49 26.31 -2.94
C TYR A 464 3.68 26.02 -2.02
N ARG A 465 4.38 27.08 -1.58
CA ARG A 465 5.52 26.96 -0.65
C ARG A 465 5.08 26.38 0.69
N GLN A 466 3.96 26.85 1.23
CA GLN A 466 3.36 26.32 2.45
C GLN A 466 2.97 24.83 2.29
N VAL A 467 2.45 24.43 1.13
CA VAL A 467 2.15 23.01 0.85
C VAL A 467 3.42 22.15 0.81
N LEU A 468 4.53 22.64 0.27
CA LEU A 468 5.80 21.92 0.33
C LEU A 468 6.35 21.83 1.76
N GLU A 469 6.28 22.93 2.51
CA GLU A 469 6.73 22.99 3.89
C GLU A 469 5.96 22.00 4.78
N ILE A 470 4.62 22.01 4.74
CA ILE A 470 3.79 21.08 5.53
C ILE A 470 4.02 19.62 5.12
N ARG A 471 4.32 19.36 3.85
CA ARG A 471 4.65 18.02 3.37
C ARG A 471 5.96 17.51 3.95
N SER A 472 7.00 18.34 3.98
CA SER A 472 8.26 17.96 4.62
C SER A 472 8.08 17.74 6.13
N LEU A 473 7.32 18.63 6.80
CA LEU A 473 7.05 18.56 8.23
C LEU A 473 6.33 17.26 8.62
N ARG A 474 5.28 16.87 7.87
CA ARG A 474 4.52 15.65 8.14
C ARG A 474 5.31 14.37 7.84
N VAL A 475 6.20 14.37 6.83
CA VAL A 475 7.03 13.18 6.55
C VAL A 475 8.01 12.96 7.68
N VAL A 476 8.68 14.03 8.16
CA VAL A 476 9.58 13.91 9.31
C VAL A 476 8.82 13.55 10.57
N ALA A 477 7.67 14.17 10.85
CA ALA A 477 6.86 13.81 12.02
C ALA A 477 6.39 12.35 11.97
N GLY A 478 5.95 11.89 10.79
CA GLY A 478 5.58 10.50 10.55
C GLY A 478 6.75 9.53 10.79
N ALA A 479 7.98 9.90 10.40
CA ALA A 479 9.17 9.11 10.67
C ALA A 479 9.47 9.00 12.18
N PHE A 480 9.41 10.11 12.93
CA PHE A 480 9.59 10.10 14.39
C PHE A 480 8.57 9.24 15.12
N VAL A 481 7.34 9.14 14.60
CA VAL A 481 6.29 8.28 15.15
C VAL A 481 6.48 6.82 14.72
N ALA A 482 6.85 6.56 13.46
CA ALA A 482 7.01 5.21 12.93
C ALA A 482 8.24 4.49 13.48
N MET A 483 9.34 5.21 13.69
CA MET A 483 10.61 4.66 14.19
C MET A 483 10.48 3.89 15.52
N PRO A 484 9.88 4.42 16.60
CA PRO A 484 9.69 3.64 17.82
C PRO A 484 8.72 2.47 17.62
N MET A 485 7.66 2.65 16.82
CA MET A 485 6.63 1.62 16.62
C MET A 485 7.11 0.43 15.79
N MET A 486 7.95 0.67 14.79
CA MET A 486 8.50 -0.37 13.92
C MET A 486 9.84 -0.88 14.43
N GLY A 487 10.72 0.01 14.91
CA GLY A 487 12.04 -0.35 15.39
C GLY A 487 12.02 -1.11 16.72
N TYR A 488 11.13 -0.71 17.65
CA TYR A 488 11.04 -1.34 18.97
C TYR A 488 9.79 -2.20 19.12
N GLN A 489 8.97 -2.31 18.06
CA GLN A 489 7.68 -2.98 18.08
C GLN A 489 6.72 -2.44 19.16
N LEU A 490 6.95 -1.19 19.60
CA LEU A 490 6.14 -0.51 20.60
C LEU A 490 4.73 -0.32 20.10
N PHE A 491 3.80 -1.09 20.67
CA PHE A 491 2.39 -1.06 20.33
C PHE A 491 2.16 -1.21 18.82
N ALA A 492 2.50 -2.37 18.25
CA ALA A 492 2.41 -2.67 16.81
C ALA A 492 1.09 -2.20 16.12
N GLU A 493 -0.01 -2.17 16.88
CA GLU A 493 -1.33 -1.66 16.48
C GLU A 493 -1.35 -0.18 16.07
N PHE A 494 -0.37 0.61 16.53
CA PHE A 494 -0.28 2.05 16.27
C PHE A 494 0.66 2.42 15.12
N SER A 495 1.32 1.47 14.46
CA SER A 495 2.11 1.72 13.23
C SER A 495 1.30 2.53 12.17
N LEU A 496 -0.02 2.33 12.17
CA LEU A 496 -1.03 3.13 11.46
C LEU A 496 -0.95 4.63 11.69
N PHE A 497 -0.67 5.06 12.92
CA PHE A 497 -0.65 6.45 13.32
C PHE A 497 0.47 7.22 12.61
N GLY A 498 1.66 6.63 12.50
CA GLY A 498 2.76 7.20 11.72
C GLY A 498 2.39 7.38 10.23
N LEU A 499 1.71 6.39 9.65
CA LEU A 499 1.22 6.46 8.27
C LEU A 499 0.13 7.52 8.09
N LEU A 500 -0.78 7.67 9.06
CA LEU A 500 -1.82 8.69 9.05
C LEU A 500 -1.20 10.11 9.10
N VAL A 501 -0.19 10.32 9.93
CA VAL A 501 0.56 11.59 9.99
C VAL A 501 1.25 11.85 8.64
N PHE A 502 1.92 10.86 8.06
CA PHE A 502 2.54 10.97 6.73
C PHE A 502 1.53 11.31 5.62
N CYS A 503 0.34 10.72 5.66
CA CYS A 503 -0.72 10.89 4.67
C CYS A 503 -1.62 12.12 4.90
N ALA A 504 -1.48 12.83 6.03
CA ALA A 504 -2.35 13.94 6.41
C ALA A 504 -2.44 15.00 5.29
N PRO A 505 -3.65 15.30 4.77
CA PRO A 505 -3.79 16.19 3.63
C PRO A 505 -3.58 17.65 4.02
N ALA A 506 -2.78 18.37 3.24
CA ALA A 506 -2.44 19.78 3.49
C ALA A 506 -3.66 20.72 3.56
N VAL A 507 -4.80 20.33 2.95
CA VAL A 507 -6.04 21.11 3.00
C VAL A 507 -6.67 21.19 4.39
N LEU A 508 -6.26 20.32 5.32
CA LEU A 508 -6.67 20.42 6.73
C LEU A 508 -6.06 21.66 7.40
N ALA A 509 -4.91 22.12 6.90
CA ALA A 509 -4.18 23.25 7.47
C ALA A 509 -4.22 24.51 6.60
N LEU A 510 -4.38 24.36 5.29
CA LEU A 510 -4.26 25.45 4.32
C LEU A 510 -5.54 25.57 3.48
N PRO A 511 -6.26 26.71 3.53
CA PRO A 511 -7.37 26.97 2.63
C PRO A 511 -6.85 27.10 1.18
N ARG A 512 -7.68 26.75 0.20
CA ARG A 512 -7.32 26.93 -1.22
C ARG A 512 -7.47 28.42 -1.61
N PRO A 513 -6.55 28.96 -2.43
CA PRO A 513 -6.64 30.35 -2.89
C PRO A 513 -7.86 30.56 -3.81
N GLN A 514 -8.58 31.68 -3.65
CA GLN A 514 -9.86 31.95 -4.34
C GLN A 514 -9.70 32.22 -5.85
N GLY A 515 -8.50 32.62 -6.32
CA GLY A 515 -8.18 32.86 -7.73
C GLY A 515 -8.03 31.61 -8.61
N SER A 516 -8.20 30.40 -8.06
CA SER A 516 -7.94 29.13 -8.75
C SER A 516 -8.89 28.79 -9.92
N MET A 517 -9.92 29.60 -10.17
CA MET A 517 -11.04 29.28 -11.08
C MET A 517 -11.27 30.25 -12.24
N ARG A 518 -10.53 31.37 -12.36
CA ARG A 518 -10.68 32.24 -13.54
C ARG A 518 -9.58 31.91 -14.56
N PRO A 519 -9.93 31.45 -15.78
CA PRO A 519 -8.97 31.50 -16.88
C PRO A 519 -8.52 32.96 -17.03
N GLU A 520 -7.22 33.18 -17.20
CA GLU A 520 -6.70 34.50 -17.58
C GLU A 520 -7.38 34.88 -18.89
N THR A 521 -8.40 35.72 -18.81
CA THR A 521 -8.84 36.49 -19.97
C THR A 521 -7.67 37.40 -20.29
N SER A 522 -6.99 37.11 -21.39
CA SER A 522 -6.00 38.00 -21.98
C SER A 522 -6.69 39.31 -22.40
N ASP A 523 -6.83 40.23 -21.46
CA ASP A 523 -7.21 41.63 -21.74
C ASP A 523 -5.98 42.48 -22.09
N ALA A 524 -4.82 41.85 -22.29
CA ALA A 524 -3.64 42.48 -22.88
C ALA A 524 -3.74 42.41 -24.41
N GLY A 525 -4.66 43.17 -25.00
CA GLY A 525 -4.82 43.18 -26.45
C GLY A 525 -5.95 44.05 -26.98
N ARG A 526 -6.29 45.16 -26.32
CA ARG A 526 -7.05 46.29 -26.89
C ARG A 526 -6.95 47.48 -25.96
N ARG A 527 -5.92 48.30 -26.17
CA ARG A 527 -5.94 49.76 -26.08
C ARG A 527 -4.62 50.30 -26.59
#